data_AF-A0A1D3CTI4-F1
#
_entry.id   AF-A0A1D3CTI4-F1
#
_cell.length_a   1.000
_cell.length_b   1.000
_cell.length_c   1.000
_cell.angle_alpha   90.00
_cell.angle_beta   90.00
_cell.angle_gamma   90.00
#
_symmetry.space_group_name_H-M   'P 1'
#
loop_
_entity.id
_entity.type
_entity.pdbx_description
1 polymer ?
#
loop_
_entity_poly.entity_id
_entity_poly.type
_entity_poly.pdbx_seq_one_letter_code
_entity_poly.pdbx_strand_id
1 'polypeptide(L)'
;MSDLSDFSESDFDKAASSDKKSLSRAKTSKDPPAKAQSKLPDSEEKSKNPPARKESSKGSDSEKKEPPKHKKSTKQPGQRMASGSESLPALDKATGVLSPPDFFISKIVHDSQCFTPKVGHCVVEVKGLIYIFGGEDPDGNPTSVLLKFNPGSNSFEVVDDLDDGPGPLRGATLNVWRAHSRGEPSLLLFGGIDDEKEAKSEAWAFDLNKSSWQELKLKSRPEARYSHAAVFCEKTNGLYLFGGQKADGTVIQDAHVLKGTTWSYIESAEDKCAPAGRCGHSASLCNLEGKSVVAIFGGDLSGSGKGDNDLWLYDIDKDKWKKMEDFAGEPPCPRWKHAAAFFDNRLWVIGGTYGGWFKNYVMSDFFVFDFLAKCWFKCDVDPKELGSHTDIGSLTVLPSSRAIFIFGGADQHGYPSSDVYRLAPVCTTVTLGSLRQDISRTVGEVKQVRSEMDSTLQETRVMRDTVSRLEEASGAMEQTIQGVTSAAQRAEVKLGELTNSTQLLQDTVKKLEEALAQMDATVRSFAVAEKKFGIMEVTIQEALAKLEQKADISSLRAVAAKVDPNSDEDDD
;
A
#
# COMPACT_ATOMS: atom_id res chain seq x y z
N MET A 1 -54.99 -20.07 31.62
CA MET A 1 -54.23 -20.51 32.82
C MET A 1 -53.38 -19.31 33.20
N SER A 2 -53.96 -18.38 33.98
CA SER A 2 -53.75 -18.16 35.44
C SER A 2 -52.34 -17.61 35.71
N ASP A 3 -52.14 -16.30 35.79
CA ASP A 3 -52.34 -15.39 36.95
C ASP A 3 -51.05 -15.17 37.75
N LEU A 4 -50.97 -13.98 38.39
CA LEU A 4 -49.96 -13.40 39.31
C LEU A 4 -49.16 -12.24 38.69
N SER A 5 -49.58 -10.96 38.77
CA SER A 5 -49.81 -10.03 39.90
C SER A 5 -48.55 -9.30 40.40
N ASP A 6 -48.55 -7.98 40.17
CA ASP A 6 -48.05 -6.85 40.98
C ASP A 6 -46.90 -7.06 41.98
N PHE A 7 -45.88 -6.18 41.89
CA PHE A 7 -45.34 -5.47 43.06
C PHE A 7 -44.73 -4.13 42.64
N SER A 8 -45.31 -3.04 43.14
CA SER A 8 -44.70 -1.72 43.25
C SER A 8 -44.11 -1.56 44.65
N GLU A 9 -42.93 -0.97 44.78
CA GLU A 9 -42.51 -0.33 46.03
C GLU A 9 -41.60 0.86 45.72
N SER A 10 -42.00 2.01 46.26
CA SER A 10 -41.29 3.28 46.29
C SER A 10 -40.65 3.49 47.66
N ASP A 11 -39.59 4.30 47.64
CA ASP A 11 -39.02 5.10 48.74
C ASP A 11 -38.13 4.43 49.80
N PHE A 12 -36.84 4.81 49.77
CA PHE A 12 -36.04 5.04 50.97
C PHE A 12 -35.15 6.28 50.84
N ASP A 13 -35.15 7.06 51.92
CA ASP A 13 -34.63 8.43 52.14
C ASP A 13 -33.10 8.60 52.22
N LYS A 14 -32.65 9.81 51.81
CA LYS A 14 -31.67 10.77 52.40
C LYS A 14 -30.51 10.31 53.32
N ALA A 15 -29.30 10.87 53.10
CA ALA A 15 -28.75 12.05 53.83
C ALA A 15 -27.21 12.26 53.69
N ALA A 16 -26.79 13.51 53.98
CA ALA A 16 -25.43 14.08 54.22
C ALA A 16 -24.61 14.51 52.96
N SER A 17 -24.51 15.79 52.58
CA SER A 17 -24.00 17.03 53.21
C SER A 17 -22.47 17.19 53.26
N SER A 18 -21.93 18.19 52.55
CA SER A 18 -21.12 19.30 53.11
C SER A 18 -20.51 20.22 52.03
N ASP A 19 -20.71 21.53 52.21
CA ASP A 19 -19.77 22.67 52.02
C ASP A 19 -18.95 22.81 50.72
N LYS A 20 -18.78 23.97 50.05
CA LYS A 20 -18.81 25.37 50.49
C LYS A 20 -18.66 26.35 49.29
N LYS A 21 -19.17 27.58 49.49
CA LYS A 21 -18.70 28.90 48.99
C LYS A 21 -18.88 29.25 47.50
N SER A 22 -19.88 30.05 47.14
CA SER A 22 -20.00 31.52 47.24
C SER A 22 -19.31 32.29 46.11
N LEU A 23 -20.10 32.98 45.28
CA LEU A 23 -20.07 34.45 45.19
C LEU A 23 -21.30 34.97 44.43
N SER A 24 -21.93 35.94 45.08
CA SER A 24 -23.08 36.71 44.66
C SER A 24 -22.71 37.74 43.58
N ARG A 25 -23.70 38.16 42.77
CA ARG A 25 -24.26 39.52 42.86
C ARG A 25 -25.46 39.68 41.92
N ALA A 26 -26.60 39.97 42.55
CA ALA A 26 -27.82 40.42 41.94
C ALA A 26 -27.69 41.80 41.27
N LYS A 27 -28.55 42.07 40.29
CA LYS A 27 -29.38 43.28 40.30
C LYS A 27 -30.68 43.08 39.51
N THR A 28 -31.76 43.31 40.23
CA THR A 28 -33.18 43.33 39.90
C THR A 28 -33.62 44.67 39.32
N SER A 29 -34.60 44.67 38.40
CA SER A 29 -35.83 45.52 38.41
C SER A 29 -36.66 45.20 37.17
N LYS A 30 -37.81 44.51 37.29
CA LYS A 30 -39.17 45.05 37.52
C LYS A 30 -39.76 45.85 36.35
N ASP A 31 -40.56 45.10 35.57
CA ASP A 31 -41.98 45.32 35.25
C ASP A 31 -42.48 46.39 34.23
N PRO A 32 -43.64 46.10 33.59
CA PRO A 32 -44.12 46.60 32.28
C PRO A 32 -45.16 47.74 32.49
N PRO A 33 -46.20 48.06 31.67
CA PRO A 33 -46.71 47.53 30.38
C PRO A 33 -47.17 48.60 29.34
N ALA A 34 -47.67 48.20 28.16
CA ALA A 34 -48.94 48.72 27.60
C ALA A 34 -49.32 48.08 26.25
N LYS A 35 -50.61 47.75 26.14
CA LYS A 35 -51.36 47.36 24.93
C LYS A 35 -51.82 48.59 24.14
N ALA A 36 -51.91 48.47 22.81
CA ALA A 36 -52.96 49.05 21.94
C ALA A 36 -52.73 48.49 20.51
N GLN A 37 -53.52 47.55 19.99
CA GLN A 37 -54.81 47.68 19.29
C GLN A 37 -54.88 48.67 18.10
N SER A 38 -55.44 48.13 17.01
CA SER A 38 -56.04 48.78 15.83
C SER A 38 -55.07 49.09 14.68
N LYS A 39 -55.43 49.04 13.39
CA LYS A 39 -56.58 48.55 12.61
C LYS A 39 -56.13 48.57 11.13
N LEU A 40 -56.74 47.73 10.29
CA LEU A 40 -56.70 47.83 8.81
C LEU A 40 -57.20 49.21 8.33
N PRO A 41 -56.91 49.56 7.07
CA PRO A 41 -58.03 49.52 6.13
C PRO A 41 -57.73 48.84 4.77
N ASP A 42 -58.79 48.19 4.26
CA ASP A 42 -59.23 48.03 2.87
C ASP A 42 -59.02 49.30 2.02
N SER A 43 -59.03 49.38 0.69
CA SER A 43 -59.26 48.50 -0.48
C SER A 43 -59.04 49.43 -1.69
N GLU A 44 -58.70 48.92 -2.87
CA GLU A 44 -59.52 49.12 -4.09
C GLU A 44 -58.81 48.62 -5.36
N GLU A 45 -59.60 47.86 -6.11
CA GLU A 45 -59.39 47.38 -7.47
C GLU A 45 -59.21 48.51 -8.48
N LYS A 46 -58.54 48.18 -9.60
CA LYS A 46 -59.03 48.61 -10.93
C LYS A 46 -58.58 47.66 -12.02
N SER A 47 -59.57 47.01 -12.61
CA SER A 47 -59.54 46.29 -13.87
C SER A 47 -59.18 47.22 -15.05
N LYS A 48 -58.61 46.64 -16.11
CA LYS A 48 -58.83 47.02 -17.51
C LYS A 48 -58.19 45.98 -18.46
N ASN A 49 -59.02 45.40 -19.32
CA ASN A 49 -58.74 44.70 -20.58
C ASN A 49 -59.74 45.27 -21.62
N PRO A 50 -59.66 45.04 -22.95
CA PRO A 50 -58.58 44.58 -23.84
C PRO A 50 -58.47 45.51 -25.09
N PRO A 51 -57.90 45.06 -26.24
CA PRO A 51 -58.80 44.70 -27.36
C PRO A 51 -58.37 43.50 -28.25
N ALA A 52 -59.37 42.97 -28.98
CA ALA A 52 -59.32 42.01 -30.09
C ALA A 52 -58.70 42.66 -31.37
N ARG A 53 -58.47 42.07 -32.55
CA ARG A 53 -58.90 40.84 -33.27
C ARG A 53 -58.06 40.80 -34.58
N LYS A 54 -57.75 39.61 -35.14
CA LYS A 54 -57.90 39.33 -36.59
C LYS A 54 -57.69 37.84 -36.89
N GLU A 55 -58.77 37.24 -37.38
CA GLU A 55 -58.85 35.95 -38.06
C GLU A 55 -58.35 36.09 -39.51
N SER A 56 -57.88 34.97 -40.08
CA SER A 56 -58.26 34.60 -41.45
C SER A 56 -58.25 33.08 -41.59
N SER A 57 -59.35 32.57 -42.15
CA SER A 57 -59.68 31.18 -42.42
C SER A 57 -59.81 30.93 -43.93
N LYS A 58 -59.62 29.66 -44.33
CA LYS A 58 -60.18 28.90 -45.48
C LYS A 58 -59.27 27.68 -45.71
N GLY A 59 -59.68 26.42 -45.87
CA GLY A 59 -60.96 25.73 -45.94
C GLY A 59 -60.71 24.33 -46.57
N SER A 60 -61.30 23.28 -45.98
CA SER A 60 -61.73 21.93 -46.46
C SER A 60 -61.12 21.30 -47.73
N ASP A 61 -60.79 19.99 -47.76
CA ASP A 61 -61.80 18.93 -47.92
C ASP A 61 -61.46 17.55 -47.29
N SER A 62 -62.54 16.85 -46.98
CA SER A 62 -62.69 15.56 -46.32
C SER A 62 -62.39 14.34 -47.21
N GLU A 63 -61.98 13.22 -46.61
CA GLU A 63 -62.76 11.97 -46.68
C GLU A 63 -62.26 10.88 -45.69
N LYS A 64 -63.23 10.25 -45.01
CA LYS A 64 -63.09 9.13 -44.07
C LYS A 64 -62.94 7.82 -44.82
N LYS A 65 -62.18 6.85 -44.27
CA LYS A 65 -62.55 5.42 -44.32
C LYS A 65 -61.79 4.59 -43.29
N GLU A 66 -62.58 3.90 -42.46
CA GLU A 66 -62.19 2.85 -41.52
C GLU A 66 -62.29 1.44 -42.18
N PRO A 67 -61.85 0.35 -41.51
CA PRO A 67 -61.06 -0.73 -42.11
C PRO A 67 -61.86 -2.03 -42.34
N PRO A 68 -61.23 -3.11 -42.86
CA PRO A 68 -61.75 -4.45 -42.61
C PRO A 68 -60.74 -5.47 -42.05
N LYS A 69 -61.33 -6.38 -41.27
CA LYS A 69 -60.77 -7.59 -40.64
C LYS A 69 -60.71 -8.79 -41.60
N HIS A 70 -59.77 -9.69 -41.30
CA HIS A 70 -59.74 -11.15 -41.49
C HIS A 70 -60.27 -11.81 -42.78
N LYS A 71 -59.40 -12.59 -43.44
CA LYS A 71 -59.77 -13.93 -43.97
C LYS A 71 -58.63 -14.95 -43.78
N LYS A 72 -58.96 -16.06 -43.13
CA LYS A 72 -58.22 -17.34 -43.15
C LYS A 72 -58.37 -17.99 -44.53
N SER A 73 -57.34 -18.67 -45.02
CA SER A 73 -57.55 -19.84 -45.88
C SER A 73 -56.43 -20.87 -45.65
N THR A 74 -56.84 -22.14 -45.67
CA THR A 74 -56.06 -23.34 -45.36
C THR A 74 -56.15 -24.29 -46.57
N LYS A 75 -55.11 -25.13 -46.76
CA LYS A 75 -55.02 -26.36 -47.61
C LYS A 75 -54.81 -26.11 -49.13
N GLN A 76 -53.98 -26.84 -49.92
CA GLN A 76 -53.21 -28.11 -49.81
C GLN A 76 -52.31 -28.29 -51.10
N PRO A 77 -51.72 -29.46 -51.47
CA PRO A 77 -50.30 -29.77 -51.30
C PRO A 77 -49.49 -30.10 -52.60
N GLY A 78 -48.15 -30.11 -52.47
CA GLY A 78 -47.28 -31.04 -53.21
C GLY A 78 -46.56 -30.53 -54.46
N GLN A 79 -45.22 -30.43 -54.38
CA GLN A 79 -44.30 -31.00 -55.38
C GLN A 79 -42.85 -31.04 -54.86
N ARG A 80 -42.09 -32.02 -55.38
CA ARG A 80 -40.86 -32.64 -54.87
C ARG A 80 -39.61 -31.75 -54.87
N MET A 81 -38.83 -31.92 -53.79
CA MET A 81 -37.36 -32.10 -53.68
C MET A 81 -36.45 -31.43 -54.73
N ALA A 82 -35.69 -30.44 -54.28
CA ALA A 82 -34.29 -30.26 -54.68
C ALA A 82 -33.48 -29.87 -53.44
N SER A 83 -32.45 -30.67 -53.17
CA SER A 83 -31.50 -30.58 -52.07
C SER A 83 -30.70 -29.28 -52.11
N GLY A 84 -30.93 -28.40 -51.15
CA GLY A 84 -30.00 -27.34 -50.76
C GLY A 84 -29.58 -27.61 -49.32
N SER A 85 -28.30 -27.90 -49.11
CA SER A 85 -27.69 -27.96 -47.79
C SER A 85 -27.67 -26.56 -47.18
N GLU A 86 -28.77 -26.14 -46.56
CA GLU A 86 -28.74 -25.01 -45.64
C GLU A 86 -28.13 -25.50 -44.34
N SER A 87 -26.83 -25.25 -44.19
CA SER A 87 -26.18 -25.25 -42.90
C SER A 87 -26.99 -24.36 -41.97
N LEU A 88 -27.60 -24.96 -40.95
CA LEU A 88 -28.14 -24.24 -39.81
C LEU A 88 -27.11 -23.19 -39.39
N PRO A 89 -27.49 -21.91 -39.23
CA PRO A 89 -26.59 -20.94 -38.62
C PRO A 89 -26.17 -21.54 -37.30
N ALA A 90 -24.86 -21.70 -37.09
CA ALA A 90 -24.32 -22.03 -35.79
C ALA A 90 -25.03 -21.10 -34.81
N LEU A 91 -25.64 -21.68 -33.77
CA LEU A 91 -26.28 -20.95 -32.70
C LEU A 91 -25.15 -20.19 -31.98
N ASP A 92 -24.72 -19.07 -32.57
CA ASP A 92 -23.72 -18.18 -32.02
C ASP A 92 -24.31 -17.74 -30.70
N LYS A 93 -23.64 -18.21 -29.64
CA LYS A 93 -24.02 -18.13 -28.23
C LYS A 93 -24.96 -16.95 -27.97
N ALA A 94 -26.27 -17.22 -27.89
CA ALA A 94 -27.18 -16.30 -27.28
C ALA A 94 -26.84 -16.26 -25.78
N THR A 95 -25.94 -15.35 -25.39
CA THR A 95 -25.74 -15.01 -23.99
C THR A 95 -26.98 -14.27 -23.55
N GLY A 96 -27.97 -15.01 -23.02
CA GLY A 96 -29.10 -14.39 -22.35
C GLY A 96 -28.56 -13.45 -21.27
N VAL A 97 -29.00 -12.20 -21.31
CA VAL A 97 -28.67 -11.24 -20.26
C VAL A 97 -29.60 -11.56 -19.09
N LEU A 98 -29.04 -12.10 -18.02
CA LEU A 98 -29.79 -12.37 -16.79
C LEU A 98 -30.04 -11.05 -16.08
N SER A 99 -31.30 -10.87 -15.63
CA SER A 99 -31.64 -9.81 -14.70
C SER A 99 -30.69 -9.86 -13.49
N PRO A 100 -30.38 -8.71 -12.88
CA PRO A 100 -29.60 -8.66 -11.66
C PRO A 100 -30.15 -9.56 -10.55
N PRO A 101 -29.28 -10.03 -9.63
CA PRO A 101 -29.73 -10.77 -8.46
C PRO A 101 -30.71 -9.91 -7.65
N ASP A 102 -31.72 -10.56 -7.09
CA ASP A 102 -32.55 -9.95 -6.06
C ASP A 102 -31.75 -9.80 -4.77
N PHE A 103 -32.04 -8.76 -3.99
CA PHE A 103 -31.39 -8.51 -2.71
C PHE A 103 -32.38 -8.68 -1.57
N PHE A 104 -31.94 -9.40 -0.54
CA PHE A 104 -32.59 -9.40 0.76
C PHE A 104 -32.02 -8.23 1.55
N ILE A 105 -32.91 -7.32 1.93
CA ILE A 105 -32.56 -6.13 2.68
C ILE A 105 -32.76 -6.43 4.16
N SER A 106 -31.73 -6.13 4.93
CA SER A 106 -31.78 -6.22 6.39
C SER A 106 -31.30 -4.91 7.00
N LYS A 107 -32.10 -4.35 7.91
CA LYS A 107 -31.69 -3.21 8.73
C LYS A 107 -30.88 -3.73 9.92
N ILE A 108 -29.66 -3.23 10.09
CA ILE A 108 -28.81 -3.57 11.22
C ILE A 108 -29.23 -2.71 12.40
N VAL A 109 -29.63 -3.36 13.49
CA VAL A 109 -29.97 -2.68 14.74
C VAL A 109 -28.68 -2.45 15.53
N HIS A 110 -28.44 -1.20 15.91
CA HIS A 110 -27.31 -0.79 16.73
C HIS A 110 -27.75 0.31 17.71
N ASP A 111 -26.91 0.62 18.69
CA ASP A 111 -27.11 1.78 19.54
C ASP A 111 -26.81 3.06 18.75
N SER A 112 -27.73 4.03 18.78
CA SER A 112 -27.59 5.35 18.14
C SER A 112 -26.41 6.16 18.68
N GLN A 113 -25.85 5.79 19.84
CA GLN A 113 -24.63 6.39 20.37
C GLN A 113 -23.38 5.91 19.64
N CYS A 114 -23.40 4.70 19.07
CA CYS A 114 -22.25 4.12 18.36
C CYS A 114 -22.09 4.68 16.93
N PHE A 115 -23.21 4.96 16.27
CA PHE A 115 -23.25 5.62 14.97
C PHE A 115 -24.38 6.64 15.01
N THR A 116 -24.01 7.91 15.19
CA THR A 116 -24.97 9.01 15.27
C THR A 116 -25.48 9.41 13.89
N PRO A 117 -26.70 9.96 13.78
CA PRO A 117 -27.26 10.36 12.49
C PRO A 117 -26.34 11.33 11.75
N LYS A 118 -26.02 11.06 10.48
CA LYS A 118 -25.12 11.92 9.70
C LYS A 118 -25.25 11.80 8.18
N VAL A 119 -24.86 12.87 7.49
CA VAL A 119 -24.82 12.99 6.02
C VAL A 119 -23.43 13.37 5.52
N GLY A 120 -23.12 13.07 4.27
CA GLY A 120 -21.86 13.52 3.64
C GLY A 120 -20.60 12.96 4.29
N HIS A 121 -20.72 11.83 5.00
CA HIS A 121 -19.60 11.07 5.55
C HIS A 121 -18.99 10.20 4.45
N CYS A 122 -17.75 9.77 4.65
CA CYS A 122 -17.06 8.91 3.69
C CYS A 122 -16.88 7.50 4.27
N VAL A 123 -16.94 6.49 3.40
CA VAL A 123 -16.90 5.07 3.79
C VAL A 123 -15.94 4.33 2.88
N VAL A 124 -15.13 3.44 3.46
CA VAL A 124 -14.21 2.59 2.70
C VAL A 124 -14.08 1.21 3.36
N GLU A 125 -13.99 0.16 2.55
CA GLU A 125 -13.70 -1.20 3.02
C GLU A 125 -12.21 -1.51 2.91
N VAL A 126 -11.64 -2.07 3.99
CA VAL A 126 -10.27 -2.58 4.02
C VAL A 126 -10.22 -3.90 4.79
N LYS A 127 -9.78 -4.97 4.12
CA LYS A 127 -9.54 -6.30 4.71
C LYS A 127 -10.76 -6.86 5.47
N GLY A 128 -11.96 -6.61 4.97
CA GLY A 128 -13.24 -7.06 5.52
C GLY A 128 -13.84 -6.17 6.60
N LEU A 129 -13.18 -5.06 6.94
CA LEU A 129 -13.65 -4.06 7.90
C LEU A 129 -14.04 -2.79 7.16
N ILE A 130 -15.04 -2.08 7.68
CA ILE A 130 -15.55 -0.85 7.07
C ILE A 130 -15.15 0.33 7.95
N TYR A 131 -14.48 1.32 7.36
CA TYR A 131 -14.07 2.55 8.03
C TYR A 131 -14.95 3.70 7.57
N ILE A 132 -15.41 4.51 8.52
CA ILE A 132 -16.32 5.63 8.29
C ILE A 132 -15.71 6.87 8.93
N PHE A 133 -15.59 7.95 8.17
CA PHE A 133 -15.02 9.20 8.67
C PHE A 133 -15.89 10.40 8.32
N GLY A 134 -15.98 11.32 9.27
CA GLY A 134 -16.59 12.62 9.13
C GLY A 134 -18.08 12.60 8.81
N GLY A 135 -18.50 13.62 8.06
CA GLY A 135 -19.90 13.92 7.82
C GLY A 135 -20.46 14.93 8.81
N GLU A 136 -21.70 15.32 8.56
CA GLU A 136 -22.43 16.38 9.27
C GLU A 136 -23.53 15.79 10.14
N ASP A 137 -23.63 16.26 11.39
CA ASP A 137 -24.65 15.87 12.35
C ASP A 137 -26.02 16.55 12.07
N PRO A 138 -27.09 16.24 12.84
CA PRO A 138 -28.39 16.88 12.68
C PRO A 138 -28.41 18.39 12.94
N ASP A 139 -27.44 18.90 13.69
CA ASP A 139 -27.31 20.32 14.03
C ASP A 139 -26.51 21.10 12.97
N GLY A 140 -25.94 20.40 11.98
CA GLY A 140 -25.18 20.97 10.88
C GLY A 140 -23.68 21.06 11.14
N ASN A 141 -23.18 20.44 12.21
CA ASN A 141 -21.77 20.45 12.56
C ASN A 141 -21.05 19.26 11.91
N PRO A 142 -19.94 19.50 11.18
CA PRO A 142 -19.07 18.42 10.73
C PRO A 142 -18.45 17.65 11.90
N THR A 143 -17.98 16.44 11.63
CA THR A 143 -17.36 15.55 12.62
C THR A 143 -15.97 15.10 12.15
N SER A 144 -15.10 14.74 13.10
CA SER A 144 -13.72 14.24 12.85
C SER A 144 -13.52 12.80 13.32
N VAL A 145 -14.57 12.13 13.78
CA VAL A 145 -14.46 10.79 14.38
C VAL A 145 -14.24 9.73 13.30
N LEU A 146 -13.22 8.89 13.49
CA LEU A 146 -13.00 7.70 12.68
C LEU A 146 -13.64 6.48 13.35
N LEU A 147 -14.69 5.95 12.72
CA LEU A 147 -15.38 4.74 13.15
C LEU A 147 -14.93 3.53 12.33
N LYS A 148 -14.88 2.37 12.97
CA LYS A 148 -14.69 1.06 12.34
C LYS A 148 -15.89 0.19 12.63
N PHE A 149 -16.48 -0.35 11.59
CA PHE A 149 -17.57 -1.30 11.65
C PHE A 149 -17.08 -2.69 11.24
N ASN A 150 -17.40 -3.70 12.06
CA ASN A 150 -17.13 -5.09 11.77
C ASN A 150 -18.41 -5.80 11.28
N PRO A 151 -18.51 -6.16 10.00
CA PRO A 151 -19.68 -6.85 9.44
C PRO A 151 -19.94 -8.25 10.00
N GLY A 152 -18.93 -8.90 10.60
CA GLY A 152 -19.07 -10.24 11.18
C GLY A 152 -19.79 -10.24 12.52
N SER A 153 -19.55 -9.22 13.35
CA SER A 153 -20.16 -9.03 14.67
C SER A 153 -21.24 -7.95 14.70
N ASN A 154 -21.43 -7.19 13.61
CA ASN A 154 -22.27 -6.00 13.54
C ASN A 154 -21.95 -4.98 14.64
N SER A 155 -20.66 -4.78 14.94
CA SER A 155 -20.20 -3.91 16.02
C SER A 155 -19.43 -2.71 15.48
N PHE A 156 -19.64 -1.56 16.12
CA PHE A 156 -18.87 -0.34 15.89
C PHE A 156 -17.78 -0.18 16.95
N GLU A 157 -16.66 0.41 16.54
CA GLU A 157 -15.54 0.76 17.40
C GLU A 157 -15.03 2.15 16.97
N VAL A 158 -14.81 3.03 17.94
CA VAL A 158 -14.12 4.30 17.70
C VAL A 158 -12.63 3.98 17.57
N VAL A 159 -12.07 4.24 16.39
CA VAL A 159 -10.66 3.97 16.11
C VAL A 159 -9.80 5.14 16.54
N ASP A 160 -10.31 6.36 16.32
CA ASP A 160 -9.62 7.59 16.63
C ASP A 160 -10.61 8.71 16.91
N ASP A 161 -10.38 9.41 18.02
CA ASP A 161 -11.08 10.62 18.47
C ASP A 161 -10.10 11.76 18.82
N LEU A 162 -8.82 11.62 18.44
CA LEU A 162 -7.73 12.48 18.91
C LEU A 162 -7.67 13.82 18.15
N ASP A 163 -7.33 14.89 18.88
CA ASP A 163 -7.15 16.26 18.36
C ASP A 163 -5.96 16.43 17.38
N ASP A 164 -5.13 15.41 17.17
CA ASP A 164 -3.93 15.46 16.30
C ASP A 164 -4.21 14.99 14.86
N GLY A 165 -5.47 14.71 14.54
CA GLY A 165 -5.94 14.25 13.24
C GLY A 165 -6.48 15.34 12.32
N PRO A 166 -7.06 14.95 11.17
CA PRO A 166 -7.86 15.86 10.37
C PRO A 166 -9.02 16.41 11.22
N GLY A 167 -9.22 17.73 11.16
CA GLY A 167 -10.35 18.38 11.82
C GLY A 167 -11.72 17.92 11.28
N PRO A 168 -12.81 18.48 11.82
CA PRO A 168 -14.16 18.10 11.42
C PRO A 168 -14.45 18.40 9.94
N LEU A 169 -14.88 17.41 9.17
CA LEU A 169 -15.03 17.53 7.71
C LEU A 169 -16.28 16.81 7.19
N ARG A 170 -16.95 17.42 6.21
CA ARG A 170 -17.98 16.75 5.38
C ARG A 170 -17.63 16.82 3.89
N GLY A 171 -18.16 15.88 3.11
CA GLY A 171 -17.97 15.85 1.65
C GLY A 171 -16.52 15.63 1.23
N ALA A 172 -15.70 15.05 2.11
CA ALA A 172 -14.36 14.56 1.80
C ALA A 172 -14.43 13.19 1.11
N THR A 173 -13.30 12.73 0.56
CA THR A 173 -13.16 11.35 0.10
C THR A 173 -12.17 10.58 0.95
N LEU A 174 -12.52 9.34 1.28
CA LEU A 174 -11.67 8.40 1.99
C LEU A 174 -11.42 7.19 1.09
N ASN A 175 -10.15 6.91 0.80
CA ASN A 175 -9.76 5.87 -0.12
C ASN A 175 -8.68 4.98 0.48
N VAL A 176 -8.61 3.73 0.03
CA VAL A 176 -7.46 2.87 0.30
C VAL A 176 -6.23 3.51 -0.34
N TRP A 177 -5.11 3.52 0.37
CA TRP A 177 -3.87 4.11 -0.10
C TRP A 177 -2.67 3.25 0.22
N ARG A 178 -1.71 3.19 -0.72
CA ARG A 178 -0.41 2.58 -0.50
C ARG A 178 0.69 3.56 -0.89
N ALA A 179 1.31 4.16 0.13
CA ALA A 179 2.43 5.08 -0.08
C ALA A 179 3.59 4.42 -0.84
N HIS A 180 3.78 3.11 -0.65
CA HIS A 180 4.78 2.29 -1.35
C HIS A 180 4.10 1.03 -1.89
N SER A 181 4.55 0.52 -3.05
CA SER A 181 3.98 -0.67 -3.70
C SER A 181 3.99 -1.94 -2.83
N ARG A 182 4.88 -2.01 -1.83
CA ARG A 182 4.96 -3.08 -0.83
C ARG A 182 4.54 -2.65 0.59
N GLY A 183 4.02 -1.44 0.75
CA GLY A 183 3.54 -0.94 2.04
C GLY A 183 2.20 -1.55 2.42
N GLU A 184 1.95 -1.65 3.72
CA GLU A 184 0.61 -1.95 4.22
C GLU A 184 -0.39 -0.86 3.79
N PRO A 185 -1.68 -1.20 3.62
CA PRO A 185 -2.69 -0.22 3.28
C PRO A 185 -2.87 0.80 4.41
N SER A 186 -2.99 2.05 4.01
CA SER A 186 -3.42 3.18 4.84
C SER A 186 -4.74 3.71 4.30
N LEU A 187 -5.44 4.52 5.08
CA LEU A 187 -6.60 5.27 4.58
C LEU A 187 -6.14 6.66 4.21
N LEU A 188 -6.48 7.15 3.02
CA LEU A 188 -6.17 8.49 2.58
C LEU A 188 -7.44 9.31 2.52
N LEU A 189 -7.49 10.35 3.36
CA LEU A 189 -8.51 11.37 3.38
C LEU A 189 -8.03 12.57 2.56
N PHE A 190 -8.87 13.07 1.66
CA PHE A 190 -8.57 14.27 0.87
C PHE A 190 -9.79 15.19 0.77
N GLY A 191 -9.51 16.49 0.91
CA GLY A 191 -10.49 17.57 0.76
C GLY A 191 -11.60 17.54 1.82
N GLY A 192 -12.75 18.07 1.44
CA GLY A 192 -13.87 18.29 2.36
C GLY A 192 -14.03 19.77 2.72
N ILE A 193 -15.10 20.06 3.46
CA ILE A 193 -15.41 21.39 3.97
C ILE A 193 -15.60 21.30 5.49
N ASP A 194 -15.03 22.25 6.21
CA ASP A 194 -15.09 22.32 7.67
C ASP A 194 -16.30 23.13 8.17
N ASP A 195 -16.33 23.34 9.49
CA ASP A 195 -17.34 24.12 10.20
C ASP A 195 -17.28 25.61 9.87
N GLU A 196 -16.08 26.14 9.59
CA GLU A 196 -15.84 27.50 9.10
C GLU A 196 -16.28 27.71 7.64
N LYS A 197 -16.73 26.65 6.96
CA LYS A 197 -17.11 26.60 5.53
C LYS A 197 -15.92 26.82 4.58
N GLU A 198 -14.72 26.51 5.04
CA GLU A 198 -13.52 26.52 4.25
C GLU A 198 -13.30 25.16 3.61
N ALA A 199 -13.16 25.14 2.29
CA ALA A 199 -12.79 23.93 1.58
C ALA A 199 -11.32 23.60 1.88
N LYS A 200 -11.00 22.31 2.02
CA LYS A 200 -9.63 21.85 2.27
C LYS A 200 -9.00 21.26 1.01
N SER A 201 -7.67 21.34 0.94
CA SER A 201 -6.82 20.67 -0.06
C SER A 201 -5.76 19.77 0.59
N GLU A 202 -5.88 19.54 1.88
CA GLU A 202 -4.95 18.73 2.66
C GLU A 202 -5.22 17.25 2.45
N ALA A 203 -4.17 16.46 2.59
CA ALA A 203 -4.21 15.02 2.44
C ALA A 203 -3.71 14.38 3.73
N TRP A 204 -4.54 13.57 4.35
CA TRP A 204 -4.24 12.91 5.62
C TRP A 204 -4.22 11.40 5.42
N ALA A 205 -3.16 10.75 5.88
CA ALA A 205 -3.04 9.29 5.83
C ALA A 205 -3.20 8.70 7.23
N PHE A 206 -4.12 7.75 7.37
CA PHE A 206 -4.30 6.97 8.59
C PHE A 206 -3.54 5.64 8.49
N ASP A 207 -2.54 5.44 9.34
CA ASP A 207 -1.80 4.18 9.43
C ASP A 207 -2.61 3.16 10.23
N LEU A 208 -3.10 2.11 9.56
CA LEU A 208 -3.94 1.07 10.18
C LEU A 208 -3.21 0.23 11.23
N ASN A 209 -1.87 0.20 11.26
CA ASN A 209 -1.11 -0.55 12.24
C ASN A 209 -0.83 0.27 13.50
N LYS A 210 -0.56 1.57 13.31
CA LYS A 210 -0.25 2.49 14.42
C LYS A 210 -1.50 3.15 14.99
N SER A 211 -2.61 3.08 14.27
CA SER A 211 -3.86 3.79 14.57
C SER A 211 -3.62 5.29 14.77
N SER A 212 -2.92 5.93 13.83
CA SER A 212 -2.56 7.34 13.92
C SER A 212 -2.66 8.03 12.57
N TRP A 213 -3.13 9.28 12.57
CA TRP A 213 -3.11 10.14 11.41
C TRP A 213 -1.72 10.74 11.17
N GLN A 214 -1.44 11.02 9.90
CA GLN A 214 -0.28 11.76 9.47
C GLN A 214 -0.64 12.66 8.29
N GLU A 215 -0.39 13.96 8.42
CA GLU A 215 -0.51 14.87 7.27
C GLU A 215 0.56 14.52 6.22
N LEU A 216 0.12 14.32 4.97
CA LEU A 216 1.03 14.09 3.86
C LEU A 216 1.59 15.41 3.33
N LYS A 217 2.91 15.55 3.42
CA LYS A 217 3.64 16.66 2.79
C LYS A 217 3.77 16.44 1.29
N LEU A 218 2.73 16.84 0.56
CA LEU A 218 2.64 16.74 -0.90
C LEU A 218 3.41 17.87 -1.60
N LYS A 219 4.06 17.56 -2.73
CA LYS A 219 4.86 18.53 -3.51
C LYS A 219 4.00 19.54 -4.28
N SER A 220 2.81 19.10 -4.68
CA SER A 220 1.78 19.85 -5.39
C SER A 220 0.44 19.52 -4.74
N ARG A 221 -0.54 20.41 -4.81
CA ARG A 221 -1.89 20.18 -4.27
C ARG A 221 -2.93 20.68 -5.29
N PRO A 222 -3.94 19.88 -5.64
CA PRO A 222 -5.12 20.36 -6.34
C PRO A 222 -5.80 21.45 -5.51
N GLU A 223 -6.58 22.31 -6.17
CA GLU A 223 -7.35 23.33 -5.47
C GLU A 223 -8.28 22.73 -4.40
N ALA A 224 -8.48 23.47 -3.31
CA ALA A 224 -9.33 23.07 -2.20
C ALA A 224 -10.77 22.81 -2.65
N ARG A 225 -11.34 21.68 -2.22
CA ARG A 225 -12.60 21.18 -2.77
C ARG A 225 -13.33 20.21 -1.85
N TYR A 226 -14.64 20.12 -2.03
CA TYR A 226 -15.50 19.11 -1.41
C TYR A 226 -16.51 18.57 -2.41
N SER A 227 -17.22 17.49 -2.03
CA SER A 227 -18.16 16.76 -2.89
C SER A 227 -17.55 16.33 -4.23
N HIS A 228 -16.23 16.10 -4.24
CA HIS A 228 -15.49 15.52 -5.36
C HIS A 228 -15.56 13.99 -5.27
N ALA A 229 -15.17 13.31 -6.34
CA ALA A 229 -15.03 11.86 -6.31
C ALA A 229 -13.57 11.47 -6.54
N ALA A 230 -13.10 10.50 -5.76
CA ALA A 230 -11.75 9.97 -5.89
C ALA A 230 -11.74 8.45 -5.77
N VAL A 231 -10.89 7.78 -6.54
CA VAL A 231 -10.74 6.32 -6.56
C VAL A 231 -9.28 5.92 -6.60
N PHE A 232 -8.90 4.94 -5.80
CA PHE A 232 -7.56 4.37 -5.82
C PHE A 232 -7.47 3.21 -6.81
N CYS A 233 -6.45 3.24 -7.68
CA CYS A 233 -6.11 2.16 -8.59
C CYS A 233 -4.82 1.46 -8.14
N GLU A 234 -4.95 0.20 -7.73
CA GLU A 234 -3.82 -0.62 -7.28
C GLU A 234 -2.81 -0.89 -8.42
N LYS A 235 -3.28 -1.13 -9.65
CA LYS A 235 -2.44 -1.41 -10.83
C LYS A 235 -1.42 -0.30 -11.09
N THR A 236 -1.85 0.95 -10.99
CA THR A 236 -1.01 2.13 -11.23
C THR A 236 -0.44 2.74 -9.95
N ASN A 237 -0.80 2.19 -8.79
CA ASN A 237 -0.58 2.77 -7.46
C ASN A 237 -0.89 4.27 -7.43
N GLY A 238 -2.08 4.64 -7.91
CA GLY A 238 -2.47 6.04 -8.10
C GLY A 238 -3.89 6.33 -7.63
N LEU A 239 -4.08 7.45 -6.94
CA LEU A 239 -5.41 7.96 -6.58
C LEU A 239 -5.85 8.96 -7.66
N TYR A 240 -6.96 8.66 -8.32
CA TYR A 240 -7.56 9.50 -9.36
C TYR A 240 -8.65 10.34 -8.72
N LEU A 241 -8.63 11.65 -8.98
CA LEU A 241 -9.54 12.65 -8.45
C LEU A 241 -10.24 13.34 -9.63
N PHE A 242 -11.56 13.55 -9.52
CA PHE A 242 -12.32 14.31 -10.51
C PHE A 242 -13.29 15.30 -9.85
N GLY A 243 -13.32 16.51 -10.38
CA GLY A 243 -14.31 17.54 -10.07
C GLY A 243 -14.43 17.91 -8.59
N GLY A 244 -15.66 18.11 -8.14
CA GLY A 244 -16.01 18.70 -6.85
C GLY A 244 -16.46 20.14 -6.99
N GLN A 245 -16.54 20.84 -5.85
CA GLN A 245 -16.85 22.26 -5.81
C GLN A 245 -15.97 22.99 -4.78
N LYS A 246 -15.78 24.29 -5.03
CA LYS A 246 -15.12 25.22 -4.11
C LYS A 246 -16.07 25.67 -3.00
N ALA A 247 -15.55 26.35 -1.99
CA ALA A 247 -16.33 26.92 -0.89
C ALA A 247 -17.45 27.87 -1.34
N ASP A 248 -17.28 28.57 -2.47
CA ASP A 248 -18.28 29.46 -3.07
C ASP A 248 -19.37 28.73 -3.88
N GLY A 249 -19.30 27.39 -3.98
CA GLY A 249 -20.21 26.56 -4.76
C GLY A 249 -19.83 26.38 -6.23
N THR A 250 -18.74 26.99 -6.70
CA THR A 250 -18.26 26.84 -8.07
C THR A 250 -17.83 25.39 -8.33
N VAL A 251 -18.45 24.73 -9.30
CA VAL A 251 -18.08 23.37 -9.72
C VAL A 251 -16.74 23.37 -10.45
N ILE A 252 -15.96 22.32 -10.25
CA ILE A 252 -14.61 22.18 -10.78
C ILE A 252 -14.63 21.14 -11.91
N GLN A 253 -13.95 21.46 -13.02
CA GLN A 253 -13.75 20.57 -14.17
C GLN A 253 -12.25 20.28 -14.36
N ASP A 254 -11.66 19.60 -13.39
CA ASP A 254 -10.30 19.09 -13.52
C ASP A 254 -10.23 17.64 -13.07
N ALA A 255 -9.16 16.99 -13.49
CA ALA A 255 -8.84 15.65 -13.05
C ALA A 255 -7.36 15.59 -12.68
N HIS A 256 -7.06 14.92 -11.57
CA HIS A 256 -5.71 14.78 -11.07
C HIS A 256 -5.43 13.33 -10.70
N VAL A 257 -4.15 12.96 -10.74
CA VAL A 257 -3.68 11.68 -10.21
C VAL A 257 -2.57 11.93 -9.18
N LEU A 258 -2.73 11.36 -8.00
CA LEU A 258 -1.69 11.32 -6.98
C LEU A 258 -0.89 10.02 -7.12
N LYS A 259 0.40 10.13 -7.40
CA LYS A 259 1.36 9.02 -7.37
C LYS A 259 2.47 9.32 -6.38
N GLY A 260 2.61 8.46 -5.36
CA GLY A 260 3.51 8.72 -4.24
C GLY A 260 3.14 10.00 -3.51
N THR A 261 3.95 11.06 -3.66
CA THR A 261 3.72 12.36 -3.01
C THR A 261 3.47 13.51 -3.98
N THR A 262 3.25 13.19 -5.26
CA THR A 262 3.12 14.18 -6.33
C THR A 262 1.75 14.06 -6.99
N TRP A 263 1.01 15.17 -6.98
CA TRP A 263 -0.17 15.32 -7.81
C TRP A 263 0.22 15.77 -9.21
N SER A 264 -0.38 15.14 -10.21
CA SER A 264 -0.22 15.49 -11.62
C SER A 264 -1.58 15.69 -12.25
N TYR A 265 -1.68 16.71 -13.10
CA TYR A 265 -2.87 16.96 -13.89
C TYR A 265 -3.07 15.87 -14.93
N ILE A 266 -4.32 15.49 -15.20
CA ILE A 266 -4.70 14.59 -16.28
C ILE A 266 -5.14 15.45 -17.46
N GLU A 267 -4.24 15.65 -18.43
CA GLU A 267 -4.41 16.59 -19.54
C GLU A 267 -5.68 16.35 -20.35
N SER A 268 -6.08 15.10 -20.51
CA SER A 268 -7.31 14.73 -21.23
C SER A 268 -8.60 15.27 -20.60
N ALA A 269 -8.57 15.76 -19.36
CA ALA A 269 -9.72 16.37 -18.69
C ALA A 269 -10.05 17.81 -19.16
N GLU A 270 -9.08 18.49 -19.77
CA GLU A 270 -9.24 19.82 -20.36
C GLU A 270 -9.83 19.77 -21.77
N ASP A 271 -9.76 18.60 -22.42
CA ASP A 271 -10.38 18.38 -23.71
C ASP A 271 -11.91 18.47 -23.60
N LYS A 272 -12.56 18.95 -24.67
CA LYS A 272 -14.03 18.85 -24.84
C LYS A 272 -14.57 17.42 -24.81
N CYS A 273 -13.67 16.43 -24.76
CA CYS A 273 -13.96 15.01 -24.69
C CYS A 273 -14.10 14.51 -23.24
N ALA A 274 -13.89 15.34 -22.23
CA ALA A 274 -14.06 15.00 -20.82
C ALA A 274 -15.45 15.40 -20.27
N PRO A 275 -15.87 14.85 -19.12
CA PRO A 275 -17.10 15.27 -18.46
C PRO A 275 -17.03 16.75 -18.06
N ALA A 276 -18.16 17.45 -18.12
CA ALA A 276 -18.27 18.80 -17.56
C ALA A 276 -18.04 18.81 -16.04
N GLY A 277 -17.63 19.97 -15.51
CA GLY A 277 -17.42 20.18 -14.08
C GLY A 277 -18.66 19.85 -13.27
N ARG A 278 -18.46 19.13 -12.16
CA ARG A 278 -19.55 18.51 -11.41
C ARG A 278 -19.19 18.21 -9.96
N CYS A 279 -20.19 18.21 -9.10
CA CYS A 279 -20.08 17.82 -7.68
C CYS A 279 -21.15 16.78 -7.31
N GLY A 280 -20.95 16.09 -6.18
CA GLY A 280 -21.90 15.06 -5.70
C GLY A 280 -22.12 13.92 -6.71
N HIS A 281 -21.14 13.66 -7.56
CA HIS A 281 -21.11 12.53 -8.47
C HIS A 281 -20.40 11.36 -7.79
N SER A 282 -20.59 10.15 -8.32
CA SER A 282 -19.85 8.98 -7.86
C SER A 282 -18.70 8.65 -8.81
N ALA A 283 -17.64 8.06 -8.25
CA ALA A 283 -16.56 7.45 -9.01
C ALA A 283 -16.37 6.00 -8.58
N SER A 284 -16.05 5.11 -9.52
CA SER A 284 -15.76 3.71 -9.23
C SER A 284 -14.65 3.17 -10.13
N LEU A 285 -13.68 2.48 -9.54
CA LEU A 285 -12.67 1.76 -10.31
C LEU A 285 -13.30 0.49 -10.91
N CYS A 286 -13.42 0.46 -12.22
CA CYS A 286 -13.97 -0.64 -13.00
C CYS A 286 -12.84 -1.44 -13.65
N ASN A 287 -12.70 -2.70 -13.29
CA ASN A 287 -11.79 -3.63 -13.96
C ASN A 287 -12.57 -4.42 -15.02
N LEU A 288 -12.55 -3.94 -16.26
CA LEU A 288 -13.32 -4.46 -17.38
C LEU A 288 -12.41 -5.17 -18.38
N GLU A 289 -12.63 -6.47 -18.60
CA GLU A 289 -11.86 -7.28 -19.57
C GLU A 289 -10.32 -7.15 -19.40
N GLY A 290 -9.84 -7.02 -18.17
CA GLY A 290 -8.42 -6.85 -17.85
C GLY A 290 -7.88 -5.41 -17.98
N LYS A 291 -8.75 -4.43 -18.26
CA LYS A 291 -8.41 -2.99 -18.27
C LYS A 291 -8.97 -2.31 -17.03
N SER A 292 -8.20 -1.39 -16.46
CA SER A 292 -8.66 -0.56 -15.34
C SER A 292 -9.17 0.77 -15.88
N VAL A 293 -10.43 1.07 -15.56
CA VAL A 293 -11.16 2.25 -16.05
C VAL A 293 -11.79 2.94 -14.86
N VAL A 294 -11.76 4.27 -14.80
CA VAL A 294 -12.53 5.03 -13.81
C VAL A 294 -13.89 5.36 -14.40
N ALA A 295 -14.96 4.89 -13.78
CA ALA A 295 -16.33 5.26 -14.13
C ALA A 295 -16.79 6.45 -13.28
N ILE A 296 -17.32 7.48 -13.93
CA ILE A 296 -17.96 8.64 -13.31
C ILE A 296 -19.43 8.63 -13.69
N PHE A 297 -20.33 8.74 -12.71
CA PHE A 297 -21.77 8.73 -12.95
C PHE A 297 -22.48 9.92 -12.31
N GLY A 298 -23.33 10.58 -13.09
CA GLY A 298 -24.23 11.67 -12.65
C GLY A 298 -23.50 12.85 -12.00
N GLY A 299 -24.15 13.47 -11.02
CA GLY A 299 -23.67 14.66 -10.31
C GLY A 299 -24.41 15.93 -10.68
N ASP A 300 -24.13 17.00 -9.94
CA ASP A 300 -24.68 18.33 -10.17
C ASP A 300 -23.69 19.18 -10.97
N LEU A 301 -24.11 19.61 -12.16
CA LEU A 301 -23.29 20.40 -13.09
C LEU A 301 -23.28 21.90 -12.80
N SER A 302 -24.17 22.39 -11.92
CA SER A 302 -24.28 23.82 -11.60
C SER A 302 -23.86 24.16 -10.18
N GLY A 303 -23.70 23.17 -9.31
CA GLY A 303 -23.52 23.35 -7.86
C GLY A 303 -24.79 23.86 -7.16
N SER A 304 -25.92 23.90 -7.88
CA SER A 304 -27.20 24.46 -7.42
C SER A 304 -28.40 23.55 -7.69
N GLY A 305 -28.16 22.26 -7.97
CA GLY A 305 -29.18 21.22 -8.10
C GLY A 305 -29.51 20.82 -9.53
N LYS A 306 -28.61 21.06 -10.50
CA LYS A 306 -28.78 20.57 -11.88
C LYS A 306 -28.11 19.21 -12.05
N GLY A 307 -28.82 18.16 -11.63
CA GLY A 307 -28.39 16.78 -11.80
C GLY A 307 -28.20 16.37 -13.26
N ASP A 308 -27.28 15.43 -13.50
CA ASP A 308 -27.09 14.69 -14.75
C ASP A 308 -27.16 13.17 -14.47
N ASN A 309 -27.31 12.35 -15.52
CA ASN A 309 -27.27 10.88 -15.47
C ASN A 309 -26.33 10.27 -16.52
N ASP A 310 -25.38 11.06 -17.04
CA ASP A 310 -24.34 10.53 -17.91
C ASP A 310 -23.38 9.57 -17.19
N LEU A 311 -22.93 8.56 -17.93
CA LEU A 311 -21.89 7.62 -17.51
C LEU A 311 -20.64 7.85 -18.37
N TRP A 312 -19.55 8.24 -17.71
CA TRP A 312 -18.26 8.49 -18.33
C TRP A 312 -17.24 7.46 -17.90
N LEU A 313 -16.38 7.06 -18.83
CA LEU A 313 -15.31 6.09 -18.62
C LEU A 313 -13.98 6.72 -18.97
N TYR A 314 -13.06 6.74 -18.02
CA TYR A 314 -11.68 7.14 -18.22
C TYR A 314 -10.78 5.91 -18.34
N ASP A 315 -10.24 5.67 -19.52
CA ASP A 315 -9.27 4.61 -19.80
C ASP A 315 -7.90 5.04 -19.26
N ILE A 316 -7.51 4.47 -18.11
CA ILE A 316 -6.29 4.83 -17.38
C ILE A 316 -5.04 4.56 -18.23
N ASP A 317 -5.04 3.49 -19.04
CA ASP A 317 -3.87 3.10 -19.82
C ASP A 317 -3.68 4.01 -21.05
N LYS A 318 -4.77 4.62 -21.55
CA LYS A 318 -4.74 5.48 -22.75
C LYS A 318 -4.84 6.97 -22.47
N ASP A 319 -5.13 7.36 -21.23
CA ASP A 319 -5.43 8.73 -20.85
C ASP A 319 -6.54 9.34 -21.73
N LYS A 320 -7.69 8.66 -21.78
CA LYS A 320 -8.83 9.09 -22.61
C LYS A 320 -10.16 8.91 -21.91
N TRP A 321 -10.98 9.95 -22.00
CA TRP A 321 -12.38 9.93 -21.61
C TRP A 321 -13.27 9.44 -22.74
N LYS A 322 -14.32 8.72 -22.37
CA LYS A 322 -15.37 8.25 -23.28
C LYS A 322 -16.72 8.30 -22.58
N LYS A 323 -17.68 9.00 -23.19
CA LYS A 323 -19.07 8.94 -22.78
C LYS A 323 -19.70 7.62 -23.23
N MET A 324 -20.47 6.99 -22.35
CA MET A 324 -21.30 5.84 -22.71
C MET A 324 -22.63 6.33 -23.26
N GLU A 325 -22.81 6.17 -24.57
CA GLU A 325 -24.03 6.57 -25.29
C GLU A 325 -24.82 5.38 -25.85
N ASP A 326 -24.12 4.28 -26.13
CA ASP A 326 -24.70 3.05 -26.68
C ASP A 326 -24.98 2.05 -25.56
N PHE A 327 -26.19 2.11 -25.03
CA PHE A 327 -26.70 1.16 -24.03
C PHE A 327 -28.20 0.90 -24.21
N ALA A 328 -28.64 -0.25 -23.72
CA ALA A 328 -30.04 -0.63 -23.62
C ALA A 328 -30.61 -0.39 -22.21
N GLY A 329 -31.93 -0.54 -22.06
CA GLY A 329 -32.62 -0.34 -20.79
C GLY A 329 -32.87 1.13 -20.46
N GLU A 330 -33.50 1.37 -19.31
CA GLU A 330 -33.80 2.72 -18.83
C GLU A 330 -32.76 3.13 -17.78
N PRO A 331 -31.95 4.17 -18.04
CA PRO A 331 -31.02 4.69 -17.05
C PRO A 331 -31.79 5.38 -15.92
N PRO A 332 -31.20 5.46 -14.72
CA PRO A 332 -31.76 6.25 -13.64
C PRO A 332 -31.93 7.72 -14.06
N CYS A 333 -32.89 8.41 -13.46
CA CYS A 333 -33.09 9.84 -13.69
C CYS A 333 -31.83 10.65 -13.31
N PRO A 334 -31.63 11.86 -13.90
CA PRO A 334 -30.56 12.78 -13.52
C PRO A 334 -30.50 12.99 -12.00
N ARG A 335 -29.31 12.84 -11.40
CA ARG A 335 -29.19 12.83 -9.93
C ARG A 335 -27.81 13.21 -9.43
N TRP A 336 -27.74 13.71 -8.20
CA TRP A 336 -26.50 13.97 -7.45
C TRP A 336 -26.62 13.43 -6.03
N LYS A 337 -25.52 13.38 -5.27
CA LYS A 337 -25.46 12.83 -3.90
C LYS A 337 -25.99 11.40 -3.79
N HIS A 338 -25.87 10.62 -4.87
CA HIS A 338 -26.12 9.18 -4.89
C HIS A 338 -24.83 8.45 -4.51
N ALA A 339 -24.95 7.19 -4.10
CA ALA A 339 -23.78 6.33 -3.94
C ALA A 339 -23.69 5.34 -5.08
N ALA A 340 -22.46 4.98 -5.47
CA ALA A 340 -22.21 3.93 -6.43
C ALA A 340 -21.01 3.07 -6.05
N ALA A 341 -21.04 1.82 -6.50
CA ALA A 341 -19.90 0.91 -6.38
C ALA A 341 -19.84 -0.01 -7.59
N PHE A 342 -18.62 -0.35 -8.00
CA PHE A 342 -18.39 -1.36 -9.02
C PHE A 342 -18.12 -2.72 -8.37
N PHE A 343 -18.91 -3.71 -8.76
CA PHE A 343 -18.69 -5.10 -8.37
C PHE A 343 -19.31 -6.04 -9.41
N ASP A 344 -18.63 -7.14 -9.73
CA ASP A 344 -19.12 -8.17 -10.67
C ASP A 344 -19.43 -7.66 -12.10
N ASN A 345 -18.51 -6.85 -12.66
CA ASN A 345 -18.69 -6.18 -13.97
C ASN A 345 -19.95 -5.30 -14.07
N ARG A 346 -20.42 -4.83 -12.91
CA ARG A 346 -21.64 -4.06 -12.78
C ARG A 346 -21.38 -2.82 -11.94
N LEU A 347 -21.90 -1.68 -12.40
CA LEU A 347 -21.95 -0.45 -11.61
C LEU A 347 -23.30 -0.38 -10.92
N TRP A 348 -23.30 -0.49 -9.60
CA TRP A 348 -24.48 -0.39 -8.76
C TRP A 348 -24.65 1.07 -8.33
N VAL A 349 -25.85 1.62 -8.47
CA VAL A 349 -26.17 3.01 -8.14
C VAL A 349 -27.42 3.04 -7.27
N ILE A 350 -27.37 3.75 -6.16
CA ILE A 350 -28.47 3.82 -5.20
C ILE A 350 -28.77 5.24 -4.76
N GLY A 351 -30.07 5.55 -4.70
CA GLY A 351 -30.59 6.78 -4.14
C GLY A 351 -30.10 8.05 -4.85
N GLY A 352 -29.89 9.10 -4.04
CA GLY A 352 -29.51 10.44 -4.47
C GLY A 352 -30.69 11.41 -4.54
N THR A 353 -30.38 12.63 -4.98
CA THR A 353 -31.34 13.72 -5.12
C THR A 353 -31.54 14.08 -6.59
N TYR A 354 -32.79 14.35 -6.95
CA TYR A 354 -33.17 14.90 -8.26
C TYR A 354 -33.92 16.23 -8.08
N GLY A 355 -33.62 17.19 -8.96
CA GLY A 355 -34.24 18.50 -9.00
C GLY A 355 -35.58 18.45 -9.71
N GLY A 356 -36.67 18.49 -8.94
CA GLY A 356 -38.01 18.64 -9.50
C GLY A 356 -38.44 20.10 -9.57
N TRP A 357 -39.61 20.33 -10.16
CA TRP A 357 -40.10 21.68 -10.44
C TRP A 357 -40.33 22.56 -9.20
N PHE A 358 -40.76 21.96 -8.09
CA PHE A 358 -41.12 22.69 -6.86
C PHE A 358 -40.11 22.51 -5.74
N LYS A 359 -39.34 21.41 -5.76
CA LYS A 359 -38.35 21.07 -4.75
C LYS A 359 -37.45 19.93 -5.24
N ASN A 360 -36.41 19.68 -4.48
CA ASN A 360 -35.58 18.48 -4.60
C ASN A 360 -36.32 17.25 -4.05
N TYR A 361 -36.14 16.10 -4.70
CA TYR A 361 -36.70 14.82 -4.31
C TYR A 361 -35.60 13.82 -4.05
N VAL A 362 -35.67 13.15 -2.90
CA VAL A 362 -34.77 12.05 -2.54
C VAL A 362 -35.27 10.77 -3.18
N MET A 363 -34.36 10.01 -3.77
CA MET A 363 -34.62 8.74 -4.43
C MET A 363 -34.33 7.57 -3.48
N SER A 364 -35.12 6.52 -3.63
CA SER A 364 -34.99 5.23 -2.92
C SER A 364 -34.84 4.06 -3.90
N ASP A 365 -34.45 4.36 -5.14
CA ASP A 365 -34.34 3.37 -6.19
C ASP A 365 -32.93 2.76 -6.23
N PHE A 366 -32.86 1.55 -6.78
CA PHE A 366 -31.63 0.81 -6.93
C PHE A 366 -31.46 0.40 -8.39
N PHE A 367 -30.37 0.84 -9.00
CA PHE A 367 -30.06 0.64 -10.40
C PHE A 367 -28.73 -0.07 -10.56
N VAL A 368 -28.58 -0.77 -11.68
CA VAL A 368 -27.33 -1.39 -12.05
C VAL A 368 -27.08 -1.30 -13.54
N PHE A 369 -25.86 -0.91 -13.90
CA PHE A 369 -25.38 -0.98 -15.27
C PHE A 369 -24.48 -2.20 -15.44
N ASP A 370 -24.88 -3.14 -16.30
CA ASP A 370 -24.05 -4.27 -16.68
C ASP A 370 -23.15 -3.88 -17.86
N PHE A 371 -21.83 -3.88 -17.65
CA PHE A 371 -20.87 -3.48 -18.67
C PHE A 371 -20.71 -4.50 -19.81
N LEU A 372 -20.98 -5.77 -19.55
CA LEU A 372 -20.92 -6.82 -20.58
C LEU A 372 -22.13 -6.73 -21.51
N ALA A 373 -23.31 -6.53 -20.93
CA ALA A 373 -24.56 -6.37 -21.68
C ALA A 373 -24.76 -4.94 -22.22
N LYS A 374 -24.02 -3.96 -21.69
CA LYS A 374 -24.25 -2.52 -21.89
C LYS A 374 -25.73 -2.17 -21.69
N CYS A 375 -26.28 -2.57 -20.56
CA CYS A 375 -27.70 -2.41 -20.27
C CYS A 375 -27.92 -1.94 -18.84
N TRP A 376 -28.80 -0.96 -18.68
CA TRP A 376 -29.32 -0.55 -17.39
C TRP A 376 -30.47 -1.45 -16.95
N PHE A 377 -30.45 -1.82 -15.67
CA PHE A 377 -31.52 -2.54 -15.01
C PHE A 377 -31.93 -1.77 -13.76
N LYS A 378 -33.24 -1.68 -13.55
CA LYS A 378 -33.80 -1.29 -12.26
C LYS A 378 -33.98 -2.54 -11.43
N CYS A 379 -33.35 -2.58 -10.25
CA CYS A 379 -33.52 -3.67 -9.30
C CYS A 379 -34.88 -3.55 -8.63
N ASP A 380 -35.59 -4.67 -8.47
CA ASP A 380 -36.84 -4.69 -7.74
C ASP A 380 -36.52 -4.69 -6.23
N VAL A 381 -36.75 -3.55 -5.61
CA VAL A 381 -36.46 -3.31 -4.20
C VAL A 381 -37.66 -2.58 -3.63
N ASP A 382 -38.22 -3.07 -2.52
CA ASP A 382 -39.28 -2.34 -1.82
C ASP A 382 -38.68 -1.04 -1.25
N PRO A 383 -39.10 0.15 -1.74
CA PRO A 383 -38.60 1.43 -1.24
C PRO A 383 -38.87 1.63 0.25
N LYS A 384 -39.89 0.96 0.81
CA LYS A 384 -40.19 1.02 2.25
C LYS A 384 -39.16 0.27 3.08
N GLU A 385 -38.62 -0.82 2.56
CA GLU A 385 -37.59 -1.61 3.23
C GLU A 385 -36.22 -0.96 3.10
N LEU A 386 -35.94 -0.37 1.93
CA LEU A 386 -34.66 0.30 1.69
C LEU A 386 -34.60 1.67 2.38
N GLY A 387 -35.69 2.43 2.41
CA GLY A 387 -35.71 3.81 2.93
C GLY A 387 -35.25 4.85 1.90
N SER A 388 -35.34 6.14 2.25
CA SER A 388 -34.87 7.25 1.41
C SER A 388 -33.47 7.66 1.78
N HIS A 389 -32.59 7.67 0.78
CA HIS A 389 -31.15 7.80 0.95
C HIS A 389 -30.57 8.79 -0.04
N THR A 390 -30.28 10.00 0.43
CA THR A 390 -29.39 10.93 -0.27
C THR A 390 -28.20 11.26 0.60
N ASP A 391 -27.08 11.64 -0.03
CA ASP A 391 -25.87 12.06 0.69
C ASP A 391 -25.36 10.97 1.65
N ILE A 392 -25.65 9.73 1.27
CA ILE A 392 -25.07 8.53 1.85
C ILE A 392 -23.59 8.51 1.48
N GLY A 393 -22.75 8.03 2.40
CA GLY A 393 -21.35 7.81 2.08
C GLY A 393 -21.18 6.81 0.94
N SER A 394 -19.93 6.66 0.47
CA SER A 394 -19.60 5.76 -0.64
C SER A 394 -20.20 4.35 -0.44
N LEU A 395 -20.81 3.81 -1.50
CA LEU A 395 -21.45 2.50 -1.45
C LEU A 395 -20.38 1.44 -1.19
N THR A 396 -20.54 0.65 -0.15
CA THR A 396 -19.48 -0.27 0.28
C THR A 396 -19.88 -1.71 -0.02
N VAL A 397 -19.07 -2.40 -0.81
CA VAL A 397 -19.27 -3.81 -1.16
C VAL A 397 -18.29 -4.64 -0.36
N LEU A 398 -18.78 -5.65 0.37
CA LEU A 398 -17.93 -6.61 1.07
C LEU A 398 -17.60 -7.79 0.12
N PRO A 399 -16.37 -7.92 -0.40
CA PRO A 399 -16.08 -8.89 -1.47
C PRO A 399 -16.35 -10.35 -1.09
N SER A 400 -16.16 -10.70 0.19
CA SER A 400 -16.30 -12.08 0.69
C SER A 400 -17.74 -12.59 0.68
N SER A 401 -18.70 -11.72 0.96
CA SER A 401 -20.13 -12.06 1.01
C SER A 401 -20.94 -11.48 -0.14
N ARG A 402 -20.33 -10.62 -0.95
CA ARG A 402 -20.99 -9.81 -1.99
C ARG A 402 -22.12 -8.93 -1.45
N ALA A 403 -22.17 -8.72 -0.13
CA ALA A 403 -23.16 -7.87 0.50
C ALA A 403 -22.79 -6.40 0.30
N ILE A 404 -23.80 -5.58 0.08
CA ILE A 404 -23.68 -4.13 -0.03
C ILE A 404 -24.15 -3.52 1.28
N PHE A 405 -23.36 -2.59 1.82
CA PHE A 405 -23.67 -1.85 3.03
C PHE A 405 -23.94 -0.38 2.72
N ILE A 406 -24.95 0.16 3.40
CA ILE A 406 -25.34 1.56 3.34
C ILE A 406 -25.35 2.09 4.78
N PHE A 407 -24.73 3.24 4.99
CA PHE A 407 -24.63 3.88 6.29
C PHE A 407 -25.23 5.29 6.18
N GLY A 408 -26.08 5.65 7.14
CA GLY A 408 -26.63 6.99 7.34
C GLY A 408 -27.31 7.57 6.10
N GLY A 409 -27.04 8.85 5.82
CA GLY A 409 -27.70 9.60 4.75
C GLY A 409 -28.87 10.43 5.25
N ALA A 410 -29.57 11.09 4.33
CA ALA A 410 -30.71 11.94 4.62
C ALA A 410 -32.02 11.30 4.14
N ASP A 411 -33.06 11.42 4.95
CA ASP A 411 -34.41 10.97 4.62
C ASP A 411 -35.10 11.89 3.57
N GLN A 412 -36.35 11.58 3.23
CA GLN A 412 -37.16 12.37 2.29
C GLN A 412 -37.42 13.82 2.73
N HIS A 413 -37.21 14.13 4.01
CA HIS A 413 -37.36 15.46 4.60
C HIS A 413 -36.02 16.18 4.73
N GLY A 414 -34.90 15.50 4.45
CA GLY A 414 -33.55 16.02 4.57
C GLY A 414 -32.95 15.84 5.97
N TYR A 415 -33.59 15.11 6.87
CA TYR A 415 -33.04 14.83 8.20
C TYR A 415 -31.99 13.73 8.12
N PRO A 416 -30.82 13.91 8.75
CA PRO A 416 -29.83 12.86 8.85
C PRO A 416 -30.37 11.62 9.56
N SER A 417 -29.95 10.46 9.08
CA SER A 417 -30.30 9.16 9.63
C SER A 417 -29.06 8.45 10.14
N SER A 418 -29.23 7.60 11.16
CA SER A 418 -28.22 6.66 11.62
C SER A 418 -28.45 5.25 11.06
N ASP A 419 -29.39 5.07 10.14
CA ASP A 419 -29.77 3.74 9.69
C ASP A 419 -28.62 3.04 8.95
N VAL A 420 -28.51 1.73 9.18
CA VAL A 420 -27.54 0.87 8.52
C VAL A 420 -28.27 -0.26 7.82
N TYR A 421 -28.08 -0.36 6.51
CA TYR A 421 -28.70 -1.41 5.69
C TYR A 421 -27.64 -2.35 5.14
N ARG A 422 -27.96 -3.64 5.16
CA ARG A 422 -27.21 -4.69 4.50
C ARG A 422 -28.09 -5.33 3.43
N LEU A 423 -27.67 -5.19 2.18
CA LEU A 423 -28.27 -5.81 1.01
C LEU A 423 -27.47 -7.07 0.70
N ALA A 424 -28.03 -8.24 1.01
CA ALA A 424 -27.43 -9.53 0.72
C ALA A 424 -28.07 -10.15 -0.54
N PRO A 425 -27.30 -10.61 -1.53
CA PRO A 425 -27.88 -11.21 -2.74
C PRO A 425 -28.62 -12.53 -2.41
N VAL A 426 -29.88 -12.66 -2.84
CA VAL A 426 -30.73 -13.85 -2.67
C VAL A 426 -30.45 -14.82 -3.81
N CYS A 427 -29.79 -15.92 -3.50
CA CYS A 427 -29.37 -16.95 -4.45
C CYS A 427 -28.46 -16.47 -5.60
N THR A 428 -27.23 -16.97 -5.50
CA THR A 428 -26.14 -16.88 -6.45
C THR A 428 -26.48 -17.63 -7.75
N THR A 429 -27.04 -16.95 -8.75
CA THR A 429 -26.51 -17.23 -10.09
C THR A 429 -25.09 -16.72 -10.08
N VAL A 430 -24.15 -17.58 -9.68
CA VAL A 430 -22.76 -17.37 -10.04
C VAL A 430 -22.79 -17.30 -11.55
N THR A 431 -22.71 -16.09 -12.11
CA THR A 431 -22.49 -15.91 -13.52
C THR A 431 -21.26 -16.75 -13.84
N LEU A 432 -21.44 -17.81 -14.65
CA LEU A 432 -20.33 -18.66 -15.09
C LEU A 432 -19.20 -17.80 -15.68
N GLY A 433 -19.54 -16.63 -16.23
CA GLY A 433 -18.60 -15.60 -16.65
C GLY A 433 -17.72 -15.07 -15.51
N SER A 434 -18.29 -14.71 -14.37
CA SER A 434 -17.54 -14.15 -13.24
C SER A 434 -16.73 -15.22 -12.51
N LEU A 435 -17.28 -16.43 -12.34
CA LEU A 435 -16.47 -17.56 -11.87
C LEU A 435 -15.33 -17.88 -12.82
N ARG A 436 -15.57 -17.83 -14.13
CA ARG A 436 -14.52 -18.03 -15.13
C ARG A 436 -13.48 -16.93 -15.09
N GLN A 437 -13.86 -15.67 -14.87
CA GLN A 437 -12.93 -14.56 -14.71
C GLN A 437 -12.12 -14.69 -13.42
N ASP A 438 -12.76 -15.03 -12.30
CA ASP A 438 -12.10 -15.31 -11.03
C ASP A 438 -11.11 -16.46 -11.17
N ILE A 439 -11.52 -17.58 -11.76
CA ILE A 439 -10.63 -18.70 -12.06
C ILE A 439 -9.49 -18.26 -12.99
N SER A 440 -9.78 -17.46 -14.02
CA SER A 440 -8.75 -16.98 -14.96
C SER A 440 -7.74 -16.06 -14.27
N ARG A 441 -8.20 -15.19 -13.36
CA ARG A 441 -7.37 -14.33 -12.53
C ARG A 441 -6.51 -15.14 -11.57
N THR A 442 -7.10 -16.06 -10.81
CA THR A 442 -6.36 -16.94 -9.91
C THR A 442 -5.35 -17.80 -10.67
N VAL A 443 -5.69 -18.30 -11.86
CA VAL A 443 -4.74 -19.00 -12.74
C VAL A 443 -3.61 -18.08 -13.20
N GLY A 444 -3.89 -16.79 -13.48
CA GLY A 444 -2.89 -15.77 -13.79
C GLY A 444 -1.95 -15.51 -12.62
N GLU A 445 -2.49 -15.30 -11.43
CA GLU A 445 -1.73 -15.12 -10.19
C GLU A 445 -0.85 -16.34 -9.88
N VAL A 446 -1.40 -17.55 -10.00
CA VAL A 446 -0.65 -18.80 -9.82
C VAL A 446 0.48 -18.93 -10.85
N LYS A 447 0.27 -18.50 -12.09
CA LYS A 447 1.34 -18.46 -13.11
C LYS A 447 2.43 -17.47 -12.74
N GLN A 448 2.08 -16.29 -12.21
CA GLN A 448 3.04 -15.30 -11.76
C GLN A 448 3.86 -15.83 -10.58
N VAL A 449 3.20 -16.37 -9.55
CA VAL A 449 3.87 -16.98 -8.40
C VAL A 449 4.81 -18.11 -8.83
N ARG A 450 4.40 -18.93 -9.82
CA ARG A 450 5.26 -19.97 -10.39
C ARG A 450 6.50 -19.38 -11.07
N SER A 451 6.34 -18.31 -11.84
CA SER A 451 7.46 -17.62 -12.50
C SER A 451 8.43 -17.01 -11.48
N GLU A 452 7.91 -16.41 -10.41
CA GLU A 452 8.73 -15.88 -9.31
C GLU A 452 9.48 -17.01 -8.59
N MET A 453 8.81 -18.12 -8.31
CA MET A 453 9.43 -19.32 -7.72
C MET A 453 10.53 -19.93 -8.60
N ASP A 454 10.33 -19.98 -9.93
CA ASP A 454 11.35 -20.45 -10.87
C ASP A 454 12.59 -19.52 -10.87
N SER A 455 12.38 -18.20 -10.76
CA SER A 455 13.47 -17.23 -10.60
C SER A 455 14.25 -17.44 -9.30
N THR A 456 13.53 -17.60 -8.17
CA THR A 456 14.16 -17.88 -6.87
C THR A 456 14.92 -19.20 -6.90
N LEU A 457 14.37 -20.25 -7.54
CA LEU A 457 15.07 -21.52 -7.73
C LEU A 457 16.38 -21.36 -8.52
N GLN A 458 16.39 -20.50 -9.54
CA GLN A 458 17.59 -20.21 -10.31
C GLN A 458 18.63 -19.44 -9.49
N GLU A 459 18.23 -18.44 -8.70
CA GLU A 459 19.11 -17.74 -7.75
C GLU A 459 19.70 -18.71 -6.72
N THR A 460 18.88 -19.62 -6.20
CA THR A 460 19.32 -20.63 -5.22
C THR A 460 20.31 -21.62 -5.84
N ARG A 461 20.17 -21.96 -7.14
CA ARG A 461 21.15 -22.78 -7.87
C ARG A 461 22.49 -22.07 -8.02
N VAL A 462 22.47 -20.79 -8.42
CA VAL A 462 23.70 -19.98 -8.50
C VAL A 462 24.38 -19.90 -7.13
N MET A 463 23.61 -19.66 -6.07
CA MET A 463 24.13 -19.64 -4.71
C MET A 463 24.77 -20.99 -4.33
N ARG A 464 24.13 -22.11 -4.65
CA ARG A 464 24.71 -23.45 -4.41
C ARG A 464 26.04 -23.65 -5.15
N ASP A 465 26.13 -23.23 -6.41
CA ASP A 465 27.37 -23.32 -7.18
C ASP A 465 28.48 -22.45 -6.56
N THR A 466 28.14 -21.26 -6.06
CA THR A 466 29.12 -20.42 -5.34
C THR A 466 29.58 -21.04 -4.02
N VAL A 467 28.69 -21.73 -3.30
CA VAL A 467 29.03 -22.45 -2.07
C VAL A 467 30.00 -23.60 -2.39
N SER A 468 29.73 -24.42 -3.42
CA SER A 468 30.66 -25.49 -3.79
C SER A 468 32.02 -24.96 -4.22
N ARG A 469 32.10 -23.84 -4.94
CA ARG A 469 33.39 -23.19 -5.27
C ARG A 469 34.13 -22.69 -4.04
N LEU A 470 33.40 -22.18 -3.03
CA LEU A 470 33.99 -21.77 -1.76
C LEU A 470 34.49 -22.98 -0.96
N GLU A 471 33.77 -24.10 -0.97
CA GLU A 471 34.19 -25.35 -0.34
C GLU A 471 35.48 -25.90 -1.00
N GLU A 472 35.56 -25.89 -2.34
CA GLU A 472 36.77 -26.27 -3.08
C GLU A 472 37.97 -25.36 -2.75
N ALA A 473 37.74 -24.04 -2.72
CA ALA A 473 38.77 -23.07 -2.35
C ALA A 473 39.22 -23.22 -0.90
N SER A 474 38.29 -23.51 0.03
CA SER A 474 38.59 -23.78 1.43
C SER A 474 39.45 -25.04 1.57
N GLY A 475 39.11 -26.12 0.86
CA GLY A 475 39.91 -27.35 0.85
C GLY A 475 41.32 -27.15 0.28
N ALA A 476 41.46 -26.35 -0.79
CA ALA A 476 42.79 -25.98 -1.31
C ALA A 476 43.60 -25.14 -0.31
N MET A 477 42.93 -24.24 0.42
CA MET A 477 43.58 -23.45 1.46
C MET A 477 44.02 -24.31 2.64
N GLU A 478 43.21 -25.28 3.07
CA GLU A 478 43.59 -26.26 4.11
C GLU A 478 44.84 -27.07 3.71
N GLN A 479 44.91 -27.56 2.47
CA GLN A 479 46.10 -28.27 1.97
C GLN A 479 47.34 -27.37 1.98
N THR A 480 47.18 -26.09 1.62
CA THR A 480 48.27 -25.11 1.64
C THR A 480 48.75 -24.87 3.07
N ILE A 481 47.83 -24.69 4.01
CA ILE A 481 48.14 -24.55 5.44
C ILE A 481 48.90 -25.76 5.93
N GLN A 482 48.43 -26.99 5.63
CA GLN A 482 49.11 -28.21 6.04
C GLN A 482 50.53 -28.33 5.45
N GLY A 483 50.72 -27.86 4.21
CA GLY A 483 52.03 -27.76 3.57
C GLY A 483 52.97 -26.78 4.27
N VAL A 484 52.47 -25.60 4.63
CA VAL A 484 53.22 -24.58 5.39
C VAL A 484 53.55 -25.08 6.79
N THR A 485 52.61 -25.72 7.50
CA THR A 485 52.85 -26.32 8.82
C THR A 485 53.96 -27.37 8.74
N SER A 486 53.92 -28.25 7.73
CA SER A 486 54.95 -29.27 7.52
C SER A 486 56.32 -28.64 7.20
N ALA A 487 56.34 -27.53 6.45
CA ALA A 487 57.56 -26.81 6.15
C ALA A 487 58.14 -26.09 7.38
N ALA A 488 57.28 -25.48 8.21
CA ALA A 488 57.66 -24.87 9.47
C ALA A 488 58.27 -25.92 10.42
N GLN A 489 57.66 -27.09 10.54
CA GLN A 489 58.15 -28.18 11.38
C GLN A 489 59.52 -28.70 10.91
N ARG A 490 59.75 -28.78 9.59
CA ARG A 490 61.08 -29.08 9.03
C ARG A 490 62.10 -27.99 9.33
N ALA A 491 61.68 -26.72 9.31
CA ALA A 491 62.56 -25.60 9.64
C ALA A 491 62.93 -25.62 11.13
N GLU A 492 62.01 -25.95 12.04
CA GLU A 492 62.29 -26.11 13.47
C GLU A 492 63.33 -27.22 13.73
N VAL A 493 63.20 -28.38 13.07
CA VAL A 493 64.19 -29.46 13.19
C VAL A 493 65.57 -29.01 12.74
N LYS A 494 65.66 -28.33 11.57
CA LYS A 494 66.94 -27.77 11.08
C LYS A 494 67.52 -26.71 12.03
N LEU A 495 66.66 -25.88 12.63
CA LEU A 495 67.11 -24.89 13.61
C LEU A 495 67.72 -25.59 14.82
N GLY A 496 67.09 -26.65 15.33
CA GLY A 496 67.61 -27.47 16.41
C GLY A 496 68.94 -28.17 16.08
N GLU A 497 69.10 -28.69 14.86
CA GLU A 497 70.38 -29.22 14.36
C GLU A 497 71.48 -28.15 14.34
N LEU A 498 71.14 -26.94 13.87
CA LEU A 498 72.07 -25.80 13.87
C LEU A 498 72.46 -25.40 15.29
N THR A 499 71.51 -25.37 16.23
CA THR A 499 71.75 -25.08 17.65
C THR A 499 72.70 -26.12 18.27
N ASN A 500 72.49 -27.40 17.98
CA ASN A 500 73.38 -28.47 18.44
C ASN A 500 74.79 -28.33 17.84
N SER A 501 74.90 -27.99 16.55
CA SER A 501 76.18 -27.77 15.88
C SER A 501 76.91 -26.54 16.43
N THR A 502 76.19 -25.46 16.74
CA THR A 502 76.77 -24.27 17.40
C THR A 502 77.22 -24.56 18.82
N GLN A 503 76.47 -25.37 19.58
CA GLN A 503 76.90 -25.81 20.92
C GLN A 503 78.17 -26.66 20.84
N LEU A 504 78.27 -27.58 19.89
CA LEU A 504 79.47 -28.38 19.67
C LEU A 504 80.67 -27.51 19.28
N LEU A 505 80.47 -26.53 18.40
CA LEU A 505 81.50 -25.56 18.04
C LEU A 505 81.97 -24.77 19.25
N GLN A 506 81.06 -24.27 20.10
CA GLN A 506 81.41 -23.59 21.34
C GLN A 506 82.25 -24.47 22.27
N ASP A 507 81.89 -25.75 22.42
CA ASP A 507 82.66 -26.70 23.23
C ASP A 507 84.06 -26.96 22.64
N THR A 508 84.19 -27.03 21.31
CA THR A 508 85.51 -27.16 20.66
C THR A 508 86.37 -25.92 20.82
N VAL A 509 85.79 -24.73 20.72
CA VAL A 509 86.49 -23.47 20.97
C VAL A 509 86.99 -23.43 22.41
N LYS A 510 86.15 -23.81 23.38
CA LYS A 510 86.55 -23.88 24.79
C LYS A 510 87.71 -24.86 25.02
N LYS A 511 87.67 -26.04 24.40
CA LYS A 511 88.79 -27.00 24.45
C LYS A 511 90.07 -26.45 23.82
N LEU A 512 89.96 -25.70 22.72
CA LEU A 512 91.10 -25.04 22.07
C LEU A 512 91.68 -23.93 22.95
N GLU A 513 90.84 -23.14 23.64
CA GLU A 513 91.27 -22.15 24.63
C GLU A 513 92.03 -22.81 25.79
N GLU A 514 91.54 -23.93 26.31
CA GLU A 514 92.21 -24.71 27.36
C GLU A 514 93.56 -25.29 26.89
N ALA A 515 93.62 -25.81 25.65
CA ALA A 515 94.86 -26.32 25.05
C ALA A 515 95.88 -25.19 24.79
N LEU A 516 95.42 -24.02 24.34
CA LEU A 516 96.26 -22.84 24.16
C LEU A 516 96.86 -22.40 25.50
N ALA A 517 96.06 -22.41 26.58
CA ALA A 517 96.52 -22.10 27.92
C ALA A 517 97.56 -23.11 28.44
N GLN A 518 97.40 -24.41 28.14
CA GLN A 518 98.41 -25.43 28.43
C GLN A 518 99.69 -25.22 27.62
N MET A 519 99.56 -24.89 26.33
CA MET A 519 100.71 -24.62 25.47
C MET A 519 101.50 -23.41 25.97
N ASP A 520 100.82 -22.34 26.39
CA ASP A 520 101.43 -21.15 26.97
C ASP A 520 102.15 -21.48 28.29
N ALA A 521 101.61 -22.38 29.11
CA ALA A 521 102.29 -22.90 30.29
C ALA A 521 103.56 -23.71 29.94
N THR A 522 103.53 -24.54 28.89
CA THR A 522 104.73 -25.27 28.43
C THR A 522 105.79 -24.34 27.86
N VAL A 523 105.42 -23.30 27.10
CA VAL A 523 106.37 -22.31 26.58
C VAL A 523 107.04 -21.56 27.73
N ARG A 524 106.30 -21.18 28.77
CA ARG A 524 106.89 -20.59 29.98
C ARG A 524 107.86 -21.56 30.69
N SER A 525 107.53 -22.85 30.73
CA SER A 525 108.43 -23.86 31.31
C SER A 525 109.71 -24.05 30.48
N PHE A 526 109.61 -23.94 29.16
CA PHE A 526 110.73 -24.02 28.24
C PHE A 526 111.64 -22.80 28.36
N ALA A 527 111.07 -21.60 28.49
CA ALA A 527 111.84 -20.38 28.79
C ALA A 527 112.62 -20.47 30.11
N VAL A 528 112.07 -21.16 31.13
CA VAL A 528 112.78 -21.45 32.39
C VAL A 528 113.91 -22.46 32.18
N ALA A 529 113.71 -23.47 31.32
CA ALA A 529 114.74 -24.45 30.98
C ALA A 529 115.88 -23.82 30.17
N GLU A 530 115.58 -22.95 29.19
CA GLU A 530 116.55 -22.20 28.41
C GLU A 530 117.45 -21.33 29.30
N LYS A 531 116.85 -20.66 30.29
CA LYS A 531 117.61 -19.90 31.30
C LYS A 531 118.54 -20.80 32.15
N LYS A 532 118.15 -22.05 32.43
CA LYS A 532 119.01 -23.02 33.13
C LYS A 532 120.13 -23.54 32.24
N PHE A 533 119.86 -23.78 30.95
CA PHE A 533 120.89 -24.18 29.98
C PHE A 533 121.94 -23.08 29.79
N GLY A 534 121.54 -21.81 29.73
CA GLY A 534 122.49 -20.69 29.68
C GLY A 534 123.42 -20.63 30.91
N ILE A 535 122.93 -20.96 32.10
CA ILE A 535 123.76 -21.04 33.32
C ILE A 535 124.73 -22.23 33.26
N MET A 536 124.28 -23.36 32.70
CA MET A 536 125.10 -24.57 32.57
C MET A 536 126.21 -24.41 31.52
N GLU A 537 125.94 -23.71 30.42
CA GLU A 537 126.93 -23.40 29.37
C GLU A 537 128.08 -22.54 29.89
N VAL A 538 127.78 -21.51 30.69
CA VAL A 538 128.81 -20.69 31.37
C VAL A 538 129.67 -21.54 32.32
N THR A 539 129.05 -22.51 33.00
CA THR A 539 129.77 -23.41 33.93
C THR A 539 130.69 -24.39 33.19
N ILE A 540 130.30 -24.86 32.00
CA ILE A 540 131.11 -25.75 31.16
C ILE A 540 132.30 -25.01 30.55
N GLN A 541 132.13 -23.75 30.12
CA GLN A 541 133.25 -22.96 29.60
C GLN A 541 134.30 -22.65 30.70
N GLU A 542 133.86 -22.39 31.94
CA GLU A 542 134.80 -22.23 33.07
C GLU A 542 135.53 -23.54 33.45
N ALA A 543 134.93 -24.70 33.22
CA ALA A 543 135.57 -26.00 33.45
C ALA A 543 136.60 -26.34 32.36
N LEU A 544 136.32 -26.01 31.10
CA LEU A 544 137.24 -26.23 29.97
C LEU A 544 138.49 -25.35 30.06
N ALA A 545 138.36 -24.09 30.46
CA ALA A 545 139.51 -23.19 30.68
C ALA A 545 140.46 -23.68 31.80
N LYS A 546 139.96 -24.45 32.78
CA LYS A 546 140.77 -25.04 33.85
C LYS A 546 141.45 -26.36 33.46
N LEU A 547 141.00 -27.00 32.37
CA LEU A 547 141.60 -28.23 31.84
C LEU A 547 142.76 -27.96 30.88
N GLU A 548 142.73 -26.86 30.12
CA GLU A 548 143.82 -26.48 29.20
C GLU A 548 145.13 -26.08 29.91
N GLN A 549 145.10 -25.78 31.21
CA GLN A 549 146.29 -25.41 31.98
C GLN A 549 147.06 -26.62 32.57
N LYS A 550 146.63 -27.87 32.32
CA LYS A 550 147.11 -29.05 33.08
C LYS A 550 147.56 -30.28 32.29
N ALA A 551 147.78 -30.21 30.97
CA ALA A 551 148.31 -31.36 30.23
C ALA A 551 149.27 -30.95 29.11
N ASP A 552 150.56 -31.01 29.44
CA ASP A 552 151.71 -30.99 28.56
C ASP A 552 152.09 -32.45 28.17
N ILE A 553 152.68 -32.60 26.97
CA ILE A 553 153.47 -33.75 26.45
C ILE A 553 152.73 -35.01 25.90
N SER A 554 152.65 -35.05 24.55
CA SER A 554 153.10 -36.10 23.60
C SER A 554 152.62 -37.56 23.70
N SER A 555 151.94 -38.08 22.65
CA SER A 555 152.55 -38.92 21.57
C SER A 555 151.52 -39.75 20.75
N LEU A 556 151.86 -39.91 19.45
CA LEU A 556 151.47 -40.96 18.46
C LEU A 556 150.07 -40.83 17.78
N ARG A 557 149.90 -40.50 16.47
CA ARG A 557 150.31 -41.18 15.19
C ARG A 557 150.12 -42.70 15.25
N ALA A 558 149.51 -43.43 14.33
CA ALA A 558 148.95 -43.23 12.98
C ALA A 558 148.26 -44.56 12.56
N VAL A 559 147.52 -44.56 11.45
CA VAL A 559 147.16 -45.64 10.48
C VAL A 559 145.77 -45.28 9.94
N ALA A 560 145.71 -44.46 8.88
CA ALA A 560 145.64 -44.86 7.47
C ALA A 560 144.22 -45.36 7.11
N ALA A 561 143.43 -44.53 6.42
CA ALA A 561 143.22 -44.57 4.96
C ALA A 561 142.32 -45.77 4.56
N LYS A 562 141.25 -45.67 3.75
CA LYS A 562 141.00 -44.90 2.53
C LYS A 562 139.59 -45.33 2.02
N VAL A 563 139.07 -44.64 0.99
CA VAL A 563 137.89 -44.99 0.13
C VAL A 563 136.53 -44.54 0.73
N ASP A 564 135.92 -43.40 0.35
CA ASP A 564 135.31 -42.98 -0.94
C ASP A 564 133.99 -43.72 -1.27
N PRO A 565 133.05 -43.18 -2.07
CA PRO A 565 131.91 -42.33 -1.70
C PRO A 565 130.56 -42.97 -2.15
N ASN A 566 129.48 -42.16 -2.27
CA ASN A 566 128.13 -42.45 -2.79
C ASN A 566 127.13 -43.10 -1.80
N SER A 567 125.83 -42.79 -1.80
CA SER A 567 125.00 -41.82 -2.52
C SER A 567 123.58 -41.88 -1.91
N ASP A 568 122.75 -40.89 -2.25
CA ASP A 568 121.28 -40.98 -2.38
C ASP A 568 120.46 -41.08 -1.06
N GLU A 569 119.32 -40.43 -0.87
CA GLU A 569 118.39 -39.67 -1.70
C GLU A 569 117.34 -39.09 -0.71
N ASP A 570 116.82 -37.89 -1.01
CA ASP A 570 115.40 -37.51 -1.15
C ASP A 570 114.36 -37.96 -0.09
N ASP A 571 113.27 -37.25 0.24
CA ASP A 571 112.56 -36.13 -0.40
C ASP A 571 111.56 -35.55 0.64
N ASP A 572 110.98 -34.41 0.27
CA ASP A 572 110.01 -33.52 0.95
C ASP A 572 108.75 -34.12 1.60
#